data_AF-A0A183MSE5-F1
#
_entry.id   AF-A0A183MSE5-F1
#
_cell.length_a   1.000
_cell.length_b   1.000
_cell.length_c   1.000
_cell.angle_alpha   90.00
_cell.angle_beta   90.00
_cell.angle_gamma   90.00
#
_symmetry.space_group_name_H-M   'P 1'
#
loop_
_entity.id
_entity.type
_entity.pdbx_description
1 polymer ?
#
loop_
_entity_poly.entity_id
_entity_poly.type
_entity_poly.pdbx_seq_one_letter_code
_entity_poly.pdbx_strand_id
1 'polypeptide(L)'
;MHWPDTISNSLLWERTNQPPAEEEIRKRRWKWIGHTLRKSSNCITRQAPTWNPEGKRKRGRPKNTLRRIIEADMKRMNNNWKEL
;
A
#
# COMPACT_ATOMS: atom_id res chain seq x y z
N MET A 1 -35.36 -12.47 -15.24
CA MET A 1 -33.92 -12.28 -15.02
C MET A 1 -33.72 -12.01 -13.54
N HIS A 2 -33.11 -12.94 -12.81
CA HIS A 2 -32.84 -12.78 -11.39
C HIS A 2 -31.46 -12.13 -11.22
N TRP A 3 -31.44 -10.92 -10.69
CA TRP A 3 -30.22 -10.27 -10.27
C TRP A 3 -29.96 -10.68 -8.82
N PRO A 4 -28.75 -11.16 -8.47
CA PRO A 4 -28.41 -11.40 -7.08
C PRO A 4 -28.33 -10.05 -6.35
N ASP A 5 -29.11 -9.89 -5.28
CA ASP A 5 -29.12 -8.69 -4.44
C ASP A 5 -27.81 -8.48 -3.67
N THR A 6 -26.94 -9.48 -3.63
CA THR A 6 -25.60 -9.41 -3.03
C THR A 6 -24.63 -10.30 -3.79
N ILE A 7 -23.53 -9.73 -4.27
CA ILE A 7 -22.43 -10.46 -4.91
C ILE A 7 -21.24 -10.45 -3.95
N SER A 8 -20.74 -11.64 -3.61
CA SER A 8 -19.51 -11.75 -2.83
C SER A 8 -18.30 -11.33 -3.68
N ASN A 9 -17.33 -10.68 -3.05
CA ASN A 9 -16.10 -10.31 -3.76
C ASN A 9 -15.37 -11.52 -4.35
N SER A 10 -15.41 -12.68 -3.69
CA SER A 10 -14.82 -13.94 -4.18
C SER A 10 -15.42 -14.36 -5.53
N LEU A 11 -16.74 -14.34 -5.66
CA LEU A 11 -17.45 -14.67 -6.90
C LEU A 11 -17.15 -13.65 -8.01
N LEU A 12 -16.96 -12.39 -7.66
CA LEU A 12 -16.63 -11.31 -8.59
C LEU A 12 -15.22 -11.48 -9.18
N TRP A 13 -14.23 -11.85 -8.35
CA TRP A 13 -12.87 -12.13 -8.81
C TRP A 13 -12.79 -13.39 -9.68
N GLU A 14 -13.52 -14.44 -9.31
CA GLU A 14 -13.60 -15.69 -10.07
C GLU A 14 -14.17 -15.46 -11.48
N ARG A 15 -15.17 -14.57 -11.61
CA ARG A 15 -15.78 -14.26 -12.91
C ARG A 15 -14.97 -13.31 -13.78
N THR A 16 -14.34 -12.32 -13.18
CA THR A 16 -13.63 -11.28 -13.95
C THR A 16 -12.20 -11.68 -14.30
N ASN A 17 -11.62 -12.70 -13.66
CA ASN A 17 -10.19 -13.05 -13.75
C ASN A 17 -9.27 -11.84 -13.49
N GLN A 18 -9.77 -10.80 -12.80
CA GLN A 18 -9.03 -9.59 -12.49
C GLN A 18 -8.35 -9.72 -11.13
N PRO A 19 -7.10 -9.26 -11.00
CA PRO A 19 -6.43 -9.24 -9.70
C PRO A 19 -7.18 -8.33 -8.73
N PRO A 20 -7.22 -8.66 -7.43
CA PRO A 20 -7.81 -7.77 -6.43
C PRO A 20 -7.16 -6.39 -6.49
N ALA A 21 -7.97 -5.34 -6.39
CA ALA A 21 -7.48 -3.96 -6.46
C ALA A 21 -6.37 -3.67 -5.41
N GLU A 22 -6.44 -4.32 -4.24
CA GLU A 22 -5.39 -4.23 -3.22
C GLU A 22 -4.01 -4.68 -3.73
N GLU A 23 -3.96 -5.73 -4.55
CA GLU A 23 -2.71 -6.25 -5.11
C GLU A 23 -2.14 -5.32 -6.17
N GLU A 24 -2.99 -4.75 -7.02
CA GLU A 24 -2.55 -3.73 -7.98
C GLU A 24 -2.00 -2.50 -7.27
N ILE A 25 -2.71 -2.00 -6.27
CA ILE A 25 -2.28 -0.84 -5.48
C ILE A 25 -0.94 -1.13 -4.81
N ARG A 26 -0.76 -2.34 -4.26
CA ARG A 26 0.51 -2.77 -3.65
C ARG A 26 1.64 -2.83 -4.68
N LYS A 27 1.41 -3.43 -5.85
CA LYS A 27 2.41 -3.48 -6.95
C LYS A 27 2.83 -2.09 -7.40
N ARG A 28 1.88 -1.17 -7.60
CA ARG A 28 2.16 0.22 -7.98
C ARG A 28 2.93 0.97 -6.90
N ARG A 29 2.54 0.81 -5.63
CA ARG A 29 3.25 1.38 -4.49
C ARG A 29 4.69 0.88 -4.41
N TRP A 30 4.93 -0.41 -4.64
CA TRP A 30 6.29 -0.97 -4.66
C TRP A 30 7.13 -0.37 -5.79
N LYS A 31 6.59 -0.29 -7.01
CA LYS A 31 7.29 0.36 -8.13
C LYS A 31 7.70 1.81 -7.78
N TRP A 32 6.82 2.54 -7.10
CA TRP A 32 7.09 3.90 -6.65
C TRP A 32 8.18 3.96 -5.57
N ILE A 33 8.15 3.08 -4.56
CA ILE A 33 9.20 3.05 -3.52
C ILE A 33 10.56 2.74 -4.15
N GLY A 34 10.64 1.73 -5.03
CA GLY A 34 11.89 1.40 -5.72
C GLY A 34 12.41 2.53 -6.62
N HIS A 35 11.53 3.32 -7.26
CA HIS A 35 11.95 4.53 -7.97
C HIS A 35 12.49 5.60 -7.02
N THR A 36 11.82 5.78 -5.89
CA THR A 36 12.14 6.81 -4.89
C THR A 36 13.46 6.52 -4.17
N LEU A 37 13.74 5.25 -3.87
CA LEU A 37 14.98 4.80 -3.25
C LEU A 37 16.19 4.91 -4.18
N ARG A 38 15.99 4.86 -5.51
CA ARG A 38 17.07 5.07 -6.50
C ARG A 38 17.53 6.52 -6.62
N LYS A 39 16.79 7.49 -6.05
CA LYS A 39 17.23 8.90 -6.00
C LYS A 39 18.41 9.07 -5.02
N SER A 40 19.14 10.16 -5.16
CA SER A 40 20.25 10.50 -4.26
C SER A 40 19.78 10.58 -2.80
N SER A 41 20.70 10.32 -1.86
CA SER A 41 20.44 10.35 -0.41
C SER A 41 19.82 11.66 0.06
N ASN A 42 20.22 12.77 -0.56
CA ASN A 42 19.80 14.12 -0.20
C ASN A 42 18.44 14.49 -0.81
N CYS A 43 17.87 13.65 -1.68
CA CYS A 43 16.59 13.93 -2.29
C CYS A 43 15.45 13.78 -1.27
N ILE A 44 14.66 14.85 -1.10
CA ILE A 44 13.52 14.90 -0.17
C ILE A 44 12.56 13.72 -0.38
N THR A 45 12.37 13.30 -1.64
CA THR A 45 11.50 12.17 -1.96
C THR A 45 11.99 10.87 -1.32
N ARG A 46 13.31 10.66 -1.19
CA ARG A 46 13.90 9.48 -0.55
C ARG A 46 13.70 9.46 0.97
N GLN A 47 13.54 10.62 1.59
CA GLN A 47 13.29 10.76 3.04
C GLN A 47 11.80 10.66 3.40
N ALA A 48 10.90 10.91 2.45
CA ALA A 48 9.46 10.90 2.68
C ALA A 48 8.90 9.58 3.26
N PRO A 49 9.36 8.37 2.86
CA PRO A 49 8.86 7.11 3.42
C PRO A 49 9.19 6.90 4.90
N THR A 50 10.31 7.47 5.39
CA THR A 50 10.76 7.36 6.78
C THR A 50 10.31 8.54 7.63
N TRP A 51 9.74 9.59 7.03
CA TRP A 51 9.32 10.80 7.71
C TRP A 51 8.21 10.53 8.74
N ASN A 52 8.47 10.93 9.99
CA ASN A 52 7.48 10.90 11.07
C ASN A 52 7.04 12.34 11.38
N PRO A 53 5.83 12.77 10.98
CA PRO A 53 5.40 14.13 11.21
C PRO A 53 5.22 14.39 12.71
N GLU A 54 5.89 15.42 13.20
CA GLU A 54 5.78 15.87 14.58
C GLU A 54 4.40 16.53 14.83
N GLY A 55 3.80 16.24 15.99
CA GLY A 55 2.53 16.85 16.41
C GLY A 55 1.46 15.86 16.89
N LYS A 56 0.46 16.40 17.61
CA LYS A 56 -0.68 15.62 18.11
C LYS A 56 -1.70 15.41 16.98
N ARG A 57 -2.06 14.15 16.72
CA ARG A 57 -3.13 13.82 15.77
C ARG A 57 -4.49 14.28 16.32
N LYS A 58 -5.33 14.89 15.46
CA LYS A 58 -6.72 15.21 15.82
C LYS A 58 -7.53 13.92 16.09
N ARG A 59 -8.41 13.95 17.09
CA ARG A 59 -9.37 12.86 17.37
C ARG A 59 -10.23 12.62 16.12
N GLY A 60 -10.41 11.35 15.74
CA GLY A 60 -11.15 10.95 14.53
C GLY A 60 -10.32 10.76 13.27
N ARG A 61 -9.04 11.22 13.23
CA ARG A 61 -8.17 10.97 12.07
C ARG A 61 -7.77 9.48 12.02
N PRO A 62 -7.95 8.78 10.90
CA PRO A 62 -7.53 7.39 10.75
C PRO A 62 -6.02 7.20 11.04
N LYS A 63 -5.68 6.07 11.66
CA LYS A 63 -4.30 5.73 12.08
C LYS A 63 -3.44 5.15 10.95
N ASN A 64 -3.77 5.44 9.68
CA ASN A 64 -3.11 4.91 8.49
C ASN A 64 -2.00 5.86 8.01
N THR A 65 -0.77 5.64 8.48
CA THR A 65 0.40 6.40 8.01
C THR A 65 1.05 5.64 6.85
N LEU A 66 1.64 6.35 5.88
CA LEU A 66 2.36 5.76 4.74
C LEU A 66 3.33 4.66 5.22
N ARG A 67 4.11 4.95 6.26
CA ARG A 67 5.02 3.98 6.90
C ARG A 67 4.32 2.69 7.34
N ARG A 68 3.18 2.77 8.04
CA ARG A 68 2.41 1.59 8.49
C ARG A 68 1.85 0.78 7.34
N ILE A 69 1.41 1.48 6.28
CA ILE A 69 0.88 0.84 5.08
C ILE A 69 2.00 0.06 4.38
N ILE A 70 3.20 0.65 4.27
CA ILE A 70 4.37 -0.02 3.68
C ILE A 70 4.83 -1.20 4.55
N GLU A 71 4.90 -1.04 5.87
CA GLU A 71 5.24 -2.12 6.80
C GLU A 71 4.25 -3.30 6.71
N ALA A 72 2.95 -3.02 6.58
CA ALA A 72 1.92 -4.05 6.39
C ALA A 72 2.06 -4.76 5.03
N ASP A 73 2.32 -4.00 3.96
CA ASP A 73 2.59 -4.57 2.64
C ASP A 73 3.81 -5.49 2.68
N MET A 74 4.92 -5.05 3.29
CA MET A 74 6.14 -5.84 3.44
C MET A 74 5.90 -7.14 4.20
N LYS A 75 5.17 -7.07 5.33
CA LYS A 75 4.81 -8.26 6.10
C LYS A 75 4.01 -9.27 5.27
N ARG A 76 3.14 -8.79 4.37
CA ARG A 76 2.35 -9.63 3.47
C ARG A 76 3.15 -10.20 2.30
N MET A 77 4.27 -9.59 1.95
CA MET A 77 5.19 -10.05 0.89
C MET A 77 6.39 -10.85 1.43
N ASN A 78 6.53 -10.97 2.75
CA ASN A 78 7.66 -11.64 3.42
C ASN A 78 9.04 -11.06 3.03
N ASN A 79 9.13 -9.75 2.81
CA ASN A 79 10.37 -9.05 2.44
C ASN A 79 10.85 -8.14 3.57
N ASN A 80 12.16 -7.99 3.74
CA ASN A 80 12.75 -7.09 4.74
C ASN A 80 13.23 -5.76 4.13
N TRP A 81 13.14 -4.66 4.89
CA TRP A 81 13.73 -3.36 4.53
C TRP A 81 15.23 -3.45 4.20
N LYS A 82 15.95 -4.39 4.83
CA LYS A 82 17.39 -4.60 4.62
C LYS A 82 17.75 -5.22 3.26
N GLU A 83 16.78 -5.82 2.57
CA GLU A 83 16.99 -6.50 1.29
C GLU A 83 16.65 -5.59 0.09
N LEU A 84 16.39 -4.31 0.35
CA LEU A 84 16.07 -3.24 -0.62
C LEU A 84 17.19 -2.21 -0.71
#